data_AF-A0A2E2BZU8-F1
#
_entry.id   AF-A0A2E2BZU8-F1
#
_cell.length_a   1.000
_cell.length_b   1.000
_cell.length_c   1.000
_cell.angle_alpha   90.00
_cell.angle_beta   90.00
_cell.angle_gamma   90.00
#
_symmetry.space_group_name_H-M   'P 1'
#
loop_
_entity.id
_entity.type
_entity.pdbx_description
1 polymer ?
#
loop_
_entity_poly.entity_id
_entity_poly.type
_entity_poly.pdbx_seq_one_letter_code
_entity_poly.pdbx_strand_id
1 'polypeptide(L)'
;MSADSDNFSEPPQSLALHRLLAIIVGIGIVGALLFLLAGKTIAQFLHPEVFKLTYQFFLLGVVGGTVAWLFKRFDAERVERERKMDRERAERRQDMEQDRDRQRERRTELRTMHTEILAAYTTGKSARSLIRAKTGVKLAVKGPDEISISKEIYETAMEIIGDAKTIFDVYQRRASDLLFFPNPTSLKAHLETMTDYLGELIDEFEENFSADTNAKEIPFAKLPRLFEFSGPYKRATRFKTQFKYPIRDALVQLGHEQMQT
;
A
#
# COMPACT_ATOMS: atom_id res chain seq x y z
N MET A 1 -16.45 -22.30 13.70
CA MET A 1 -16.84 -22.27 15.13
C MET A 1 -16.13 -21.11 15.78
N SER A 2 -16.70 -19.91 15.65
CA SER A 2 -16.32 -18.74 16.45
C SER A 2 -17.62 -18.15 16.95
N ALA A 3 -17.71 -18.06 18.27
CA ALA A 3 -18.89 -17.69 19.00
C ALA A 3 -19.27 -16.24 18.69
N ASP A 4 -20.50 -16.07 18.21
CA ASP A 4 -21.30 -14.86 18.41
C ASP A 4 -21.36 -14.60 19.91
N SER A 5 -20.52 -13.71 20.42
CA SER A 5 -20.71 -13.13 21.74
C SER A 5 -21.68 -11.97 21.59
N ASP A 6 -22.93 -12.26 21.93
CA ASP A 6 -24.05 -11.35 22.11
C ASP A 6 -23.61 -9.97 22.61
N ASN A 7 -23.74 -8.99 21.72
CA ASN A 7 -23.69 -7.57 22.05
C ASN A 7 -25.01 -7.21 22.73
N PHE A 8 -25.15 -7.59 24.00
CA PHE A 8 -26.28 -7.24 24.86
C PHE A 8 -26.23 -5.72 25.08
N SER A 9 -26.88 -4.98 24.17
CA SER A 9 -27.07 -3.54 24.29
C SER A 9 -28.00 -3.30 25.47
N GLU A 10 -27.43 -3.07 26.65
CA GLU A 10 -28.18 -2.58 27.80
C GLU A 10 -29.00 -1.36 27.35
N PRO A 11 -30.32 -1.34 27.61
CA PRO A 11 -31.12 -0.17 27.30
C PRO A 11 -30.52 1.02 28.06
N PRO A 12 -30.43 2.20 27.44
CA PRO A 12 -29.75 3.36 28.01
C PRO A 12 -30.46 3.79 29.30
N GLN A 13 -30.01 3.26 30.44
CA GLN A 13 -30.54 3.56 31.78
C GLN A 13 -30.51 5.08 32.08
N SER A 14 -29.63 5.81 31.38
CA SER A 14 -29.57 7.26 31.42
C SER A 14 -30.91 7.90 31.02
N LEU A 15 -31.57 7.47 29.93
CA LEU A 15 -32.78 8.13 29.44
C LEU A 15 -33.96 8.01 30.41
N ALA A 16 -34.12 6.88 31.08
CA ALA A 16 -35.17 6.68 32.08
C ALA A 16 -34.97 7.58 33.31
N LEU A 17 -33.73 7.72 33.77
CA LEU A 17 -33.39 8.54 34.93
C LEU A 17 -33.59 10.04 34.67
N HIS A 18 -33.33 10.51 33.45
CA HIS A 18 -33.58 11.91 33.08
C HIS A 18 -35.08 12.25 33.03
N ARG A 19 -35.90 11.32 32.52
CA ARG A 19 -37.36 11.47 32.52
C ARG A 19 -37.92 11.51 33.93
N LEU A 20 -37.45 10.62 34.79
CA LEU A 20 -37.89 10.55 36.19
C LEU A 20 -37.51 11.83 36.97
N LEU A 21 -36.28 12.34 36.81
CA LEU A 21 -35.88 13.63 37.39
C LEU A 21 -36.71 14.81 36.86
N ALA A 22 -36.95 14.87 35.55
CA ALA A 22 -37.77 15.92 34.96
C ALA A 22 -39.22 15.90 35.47
N ILE A 23 -39.79 14.70 35.67
CA ILE A 23 -41.13 14.52 36.26
C ILE A 23 -41.13 15.00 37.71
N ILE A 24 -40.14 14.62 38.53
CA ILE A 24 -40.05 15.05 39.94
C ILE A 24 -39.93 16.57 40.03
N VAL A 25 -39.07 17.20 39.22
CA VAL A 25 -38.92 18.66 39.18
C VAL A 25 -40.22 19.32 38.71
N GLY A 26 -40.88 18.77 37.68
CA GLY A 26 -42.17 19.27 37.20
C GLY A 26 -43.28 19.20 38.25
N ILE A 27 -43.40 18.07 38.95
CA ILE A 27 -44.33 17.90 40.09
C ILE A 27 -43.97 18.88 41.20
N GLY A 28 -42.69 19.09 41.48
CA GLY A 28 -42.20 20.08 42.44
C GLY A 28 -42.64 21.51 42.09
N ILE A 29 -42.47 21.93 40.82
CA ILE A 29 -42.88 23.26 40.37
C ILE A 29 -44.40 23.43 40.44
N VAL A 30 -45.16 22.43 39.97
CA VAL A 30 -46.63 22.43 40.06
C VAL A 30 -47.09 22.46 41.51
N GLY A 31 -46.44 21.70 42.39
CA GLY A 31 -46.68 21.72 43.83
C GLY A 31 -46.42 23.11 44.45
N ALA A 32 -45.32 23.78 44.09
CA ALA A 32 -45.05 25.15 44.51
C ALA A 32 -46.13 26.13 44.04
N LEU A 33 -46.56 26.01 42.78
CA LEU A 33 -47.59 26.88 42.19
C LEU A 33 -48.95 26.66 42.84
N LEU A 34 -49.35 25.41 43.06
CA LEU A 34 -50.58 25.06 43.78
C LEU A 34 -50.54 25.55 45.22
N PHE A 35 -49.39 25.43 45.89
CA PHE A 35 -49.20 25.92 47.26
C PHE A 35 -49.24 27.44 47.35
N LEU A 36 -48.74 28.17 46.33
CA LEU A 36 -48.86 29.62 46.22
C LEU A 36 -50.32 30.06 46.01
N LEU A 37 -51.08 29.35 45.16
CA LEU A 37 -52.46 29.68 44.82
C LEU A 37 -53.45 29.30 45.93
N ALA A 38 -53.27 28.14 46.55
CA ALA A 38 -54.13 27.60 47.62
C ALA A 38 -53.62 27.93 49.04
N GLY A 39 -52.49 28.62 49.16
CA GLY A 39 -51.80 28.85 50.43
C GLY A 39 -52.65 29.57 51.47
N LYS A 40 -53.54 30.48 51.06
CA LYS A 40 -54.48 31.17 51.97
C LYS A 40 -55.47 30.21 52.64
N THR A 41 -55.91 29.18 51.94
CA THR A 41 -56.85 28.18 52.44
C THR A 41 -56.16 27.16 53.35
N ILE A 42 -54.93 26.79 53.02
CA ILE A 42 -54.12 25.83 53.79
C ILE A 42 -53.57 26.47 55.08
N ALA A 43 -53.21 27.76 55.04
CA ALA A 43 -52.72 28.51 56.19
C ALA A 43 -53.75 28.67 57.33
N GLN A 44 -55.05 28.41 57.08
CA GLN A 44 -56.06 28.38 58.14
C GLN A 44 -55.99 27.10 59.00
N PHE A 45 -55.41 26.02 58.47
CA PHE A 45 -55.32 24.72 59.15
C PHE A 45 -53.93 24.42 59.72
N LEU A 46 -52.89 25.14 59.29
CA LEU A 46 -51.51 24.99 59.75
C LEU A 46 -51.03 26.25 60.46
N HIS A 47 -50.27 26.07 61.55
CA HIS A 47 -49.64 27.19 62.25
C HIS A 47 -48.74 27.98 61.26
N PRO A 48 -48.86 29.32 61.18
CA PRO A 48 -48.24 30.13 60.13
C PRO A 48 -46.71 29.99 60.06
N GLU A 49 -46.07 29.71 61.20
CA GLU A 49 -44.61 29.47 61.27
C GLU A 49 -44.19 28.15 60.62
N VAL A 50 -44.95 27.07 60.82
CA VAL A 50 -44.68 25.76 60.23
C VAL A 50 -44.88 25.80 58.71
N PHE A 51 -45.91 26.53 58.27
CA PHE A 51 -46.19 26.78 56.85
C PHE A 51 -45.04 27.52 56.16
N LYS A 52 -44.50 28.57 56.80
CA LYS A 52 -43.36 29.33 56.26
C LYS A 52 -42.10 28.47 56.16
N LEU A 53 -41.82 27.65 57.17
CA LEU A 53 -40.65 26.78 57.20
C LEU A 53 -40.72 25.71 56.10
N THR A 54 -41.86 25.03 55.98
CA THR A 54 -42.07 24.01 54.93
C THR A 54 -41.99 24.61 53.52
N TYR A 55 -42.54 25.80 53.32
CA TYR A 55 -42.39 26.52 52.05
C TYR A 55 -40.93 26.84 51.71
N GLN A 56 -40.15 27.32 52.69
CA GLN A 56 -38.73 27.62 52.51
C GLN A 56 -37.92 26.37 52.15
N PHE A 57 -38.15 25.23 52.83
CA PHE A 57 -37.51 23.96 52.49
C PHE A 57 -37.90 23.46 51.11
N PHE A 58 -39.18 23.57 50.75
CA PHE A 58 -39.67 23.17 49.44
C PHE A 58 -39.05 24.00 48.32
N LEU A 59 -39.04 25.32 48.48
CA LEU A 59 -38.44 26.24 47.51
C LEU A 59 -36.94 25.97 47.36
N LEU A 60 -36.22 25.75 48.46
CA LEU A 60 -34.81 25.38 48.43
C LEU A 60 -34.58 24.05 47.69
N GLY A 61 -35.45 23.06 47.89
CA GLY A 61 -35.40 21.77 47.20
C GLY A 61 -35.67 21.89 45.70
N VAL A 62 -36.67 22.66 45.28
CA VAL A 62 -36.99 22.89 43.86
C VAL A 62 -35.87 23.67 43.17
N VAL A 63 -35.35 24.73 43.80
CA VAL A 63 -34.24 25.52 43.24
C VAL A 63 -32.97 24.67 43.17
N GLY A 64 -32.62 23.95 44.23
CA GLY A 64 -31.45 23.06 44.27
C GLY A 64 -31.55 21.93 43.24
N GLY A 65 -32.71 21.29 43.12
CA GLY A 65 -32.96 20.23 42.14
C GLY A 65 -32.91 20.74 40.69
N THR A 66 -33.44 21.94 40.43
CA THR A 66 -33.39 22.56 39.10
C THR A 66 -31.96 22.92 38.69
N VAL A 67 -31.19 23.52 39.61
CA VAL A 67 -29.78 23.85 39.37
C VAL A 67 -28.96 22.57 39.15
N ALA A 68 -29.12 21.56 39.99
CA ALA A 68 -28.42 20.28 39.83
C ALA A 68 -28.75 19.58 38.50
N TRP A 69 -30.02 19.60 38.08
CA TRP A 69 -30.43 19.08 36.79
C TRP A 69 -29.79 19.85 35.62
N LEU A 70 -29.75 21.19 35.71
CA LEU A 70 -29.15 22.03 34.69
C LEU A 70 -27.65 21.77 34.54
N PHE A 71 -26.91 21.69 35.66
CA PHE A 71 -25.48 21.33 35.66
C PHE A 71 -25.25 19.96 35.02
N LYS A 72 -26.02 18.94 35.43
CA LYS A 72 -25.91 17.59 34.87
C LYS A 72 -26.17 17.55 33.37
N ARG A 73 -27.10 18.37 32.86
CA ARG A 73 -27.39 18.48 31.43
C ARG A 73 -26.20 19.10 30.67
N PHE A 74 -25.60 20.16 31.19
CA PHE A 74 -24.41 20.77 30.58
C PHE A 74 -23.20 19.83 30.59
N ASP A 75 -22.99 19.06 31.66
CA ASP A 75 -21.91 18.09 31.74
C ASP A 75 -22.11 16.94 30.75
N ALA A 76 -23.34 16.45 30.59
CA ALA A 76 -23.65 15.40 29.62
C ALA A 76 -23.33 15.84 28.17
N GLU A 77 -23.66 17.07 27.79
CA GLU A 77 -23.34 17.62 26.47
C GLU A 77 -21.83 17.75 26.25
N ARG A 78 -21.06 18.12 27.28
CA ARG A 78 -19.59 18.18 27.20
C ARG A 78 -18.99 16.80 26.95
N VAL A 79 -19.40 15.80 27.73
CA VAL A 79 -18.92 14.42 27.58
C VAL A 79 -19.27 13.84 26.21
N GLU A 80 -20.45 14.13 25.67
CA GLU A 80 -20.83 13.65 24.34
C GLU A 80 -19.98 14.30 23.24
N ARG A 81 -19.69 15.61 23.34
CA ARG A 81 -18.80 16.31 22.40
C ARG A 81 -17.38 15.77 22.46
N GLU A 82 -16.84 15.54 23.65
CA GLU A 82 -15.52 14.93 23.84
C GLU A 82 -15.45 13.54 23.20
N ARG A 83 -16.45 12.68 23.47
CA ARG A 83 -16.53 11.35 22.86
C ARG A 83 -16.60 11.38 21.34
N LYS A 84 -17.34 12.34 20.76
CA LYS A 84 -17.41 12.50 19.29
C LYS A 84 -16.07 12.95 18.72
N MET A 85 -15.43 13.93 19.34
CA MET A 85 -14.09 14.39 18.92
C MET A 85 -13.05 13.28 19.05
N ASP A 86 -13.10 12.46 20.09
CA ASP A 86 -12.17 11.36 20.30
C ASP A 86 -12.38 10.23 19.27
N ARG A 87 -13.63 9.92 18.92
CA ARG A 87 -13.95 8.98 17.83
C ARG A 87 -13.44 9.49 16.49
N GLU A 88 -13.73 10.75 16.16
CA GLU A 88 -13.27 11.35 14.91
C GLU A 88 -11.73 11.41 14.83
N ARG A 89 -11.05 11.68 15.95
CA ARG A 89 -9.59 11.63 16.04
C ARG A 89 -9.05 10.21 15.87
N ALA A 90 -9.74 9.21 16.42
CA ALA A 90 -9.36 7.81 16.28
C ALA A 90 -9.52 7.33 14.83
N GLU A 91 -10.65 7.66 14.19
CA GLU A 91 -10.92 7.35 12.77
C GLU A 91 -9.88 8.00 11.86
N ARG A 92 -9.63 9.31 12.03
CA ARG A 92 -8.58 10.02 11.25
C ARG A 92 -7.19 9.41 11.45
N ARG A 93 -6.88 8.91 12.66
CA ARG A 93 -5.60 8.23 12.92
C ARG A 93 -5.52 6.90 12.18
N GLN A 94 -6.60 6.11 12.19
CA GLN A 94 -6.67 4.85 11.47
C GLN A 94 -6.55 5.06 9.96
N ASP A 95 -7.26 6.04 9.40
CA ASP A 95 -7.19 6.35 7.97
C ASP A 95 -5.76 6.78 7.56
N MET A 96 -5.14 7.67 8.34
CA MET A 96 -3.76 8.08 8.11
C MET A 96 -2.76 6.92 8.25
N GLU A 97 -3.00 5.97 9.15
CA GLU A 97 -2.16 4.78 9.33
C GLU A 97 -2.29 3.83 8.15
N GLN A 98 -3.53 3.54 7.71
CA GLN A 98 -3.79 2.73 6.52
C GLN A 98 -3.16 3.33 5.27
N ASP A 99 -3.27 4.64 5.06
CA ASP A 99 -2.67 5.31 3.91
C ASP A 99 -1.14 5.26 3.96
N ARG A 100 -0.54 5.40 5.15
CA ARG A 100 0.91 5.26 5.34
C ARG A 100 1.38 3.84 5.05
N ASP A 101 0.63 2.83 5.48
CA ASP A 101 1.00 1.43 5.25
C ASP A 101 0.87 1.06 3.77
N ARG A 102 -0.19 1.50 3.08
CA ARG A 102 -0.31 1.37 1.61
C ARG A 102 0.85 2.04 0.87
N GLN A 103 1.27 3.23 1.31
CA GLN A 103 2.43 3.92 0.73
C GLN A 103 3.74 3.15 0.98
N ARG A 104 3.91 2.54 2.16
CA ARG A 104 5.09 1.72 2.49
C ARG A 104 5.14 0.44 1.67
N GLU A 105 4.03 -0.25 1.52
CA GLU A 105 3.90 -1.45 0.68
C GLU A 105 4.29 -1.10 -0.76
N ARG A 106 3.70 -0.04 -1.32
CA ARG A 106 4.01 0.43 -2.67
C ARG A 106 5.50 0.76 -2.85
N ARG A 107 6.10 1.51 -1.91
CA ARG A 107 7.53 1.82 -1.97
C ARG A 107 8.41 0.58 -1.89
N THR A 108 7.98 -0.43 -1.14
CA THR A 108 8.71 -1.69 -0.99
C THR A 108 8.65 -2.49 -2.29
N GLU A 109 7.48 -2.59 -2.91
CA GLU A 109 7.29 -3.24 -4.21
C GLU A 109 8.16 -2.59 -5.31
N LEU A 110 8.17 -1.26 -5.40
CA LEU A 110 9.00 -0.52 -6.37
C LEU A 110 10.51 -0.77 -6.14
N ARG A 111 10.95 -0.87 -4.89
CA ARG A 111 12.35 -1.19 -4.56
C ARG A 111 12.72 -2.62 -4.91
N THR A 112 11.83 -3.57 -4.64
CA THR A 112 12.00 -4.97 -5.01
C THR A 112 12.10 -5.10 -6.53
N MET A 113 11.17 -4.50 -7.26
CA MET A 113 11.18 -4.48 -8.72
C MET A 113 12.47 -3.87 -9.28
N HIS A 114 12.89 -2.70 -8.77
CA HIS A 114 14.15 -2.08 -9.18
C HIS A 114 15.35 -3.00 -8.95
N THR A 115 15.42 -3.64 -7.78
CA THR A 115 16.51 -4.55 -7.41
C THR A 115 16.55 -5.79 -8.30
N GLU A 116 15.40 -6.41 -8.56
CA GLU A 116 15.30 -7.62 -9.38
C GLU A 116 15.58 -7.34 -10.87
N ILE A 117 15.11 -6.21 -11.41
CA ILE A 117 15.41 -5.77 -12.78
C ILE A 117 16.91 -5.51 -12.94
N LEU A 118 17.54 -4.84 -11.96
CA LEU A 118 18.99 -4.64 -11.96
C LEU A 118 19.74 -5.97 -11.87
N ALA A 119 19.28 -6.90 -11.02
CA ALA A 119 19.87 -8.23 -10.89
C ALA A 119 19.79 -8.99 -12.23
N ALA A 120 18.63 -9.03 -12.89
CA ALA A 120 18.45 -9.64 -14.20
C ALA A 120 19.39 -9.04 -15.26
N TYR A 121 19.57 -7.71 -15.27
CA TYR A 121 20.55 -7.07 -16.15
C TYR A 121 22.00 -7.51 -15.85
N THR A 122 22.36 -7.63 -14.58
CA THR A 122 23.69 -8.14 -14.21
C THR A 122 23.89 -9.60 -14.60
N THR A 123 22.83 -10.42 -14.53
CA THR A 123 22.81 -11.81 -14.99
C THR A 123 23.00 -11.89 -16.52
N GLY A 124 22.28 -11.09 -17.31
CA GLY A 124 22.52 -11.03 -18.76
C GLY A 124 23.95 -10.57 -19.11
N LYS A 125 24.50 -9.63 -18.33
CA LYS A 125 25.91 -9.23 -18.48
C LYS A 125 26.90 -10.33 -18.10
N SER A 126 26.60 -11.17 -17.10
CA SER A 126 27.48 -12.25 -16.70
C SER A 126 27.54 -13.32 -17.79
N ALA A 127 26.41 -13.67 -18.42
CA ALA A 127 26.36 -14.53 -19.61
C ALA A 127 27.24 -13.98 -20.75
N ARG A 128 27.12 -12.68 -21.04
CA ARG A 128 27.99 -12.01 -22.02
C ARG A 128 29.46 -12.12 -21.64
N SER A 129 29.79 -11.92 -20.37
CA SER A 129 31.17 -11.99 -19.88
C SER A 129 31.72 -13.42 -19.96
N LEU A 130 30.89 -14.43 -19.69
CA LEU A 130 31.25 -15.85 -19.80
C LEU A 130 31.65 -16.19 -21.24
N ILE A 131 30.81 -15.83 -22.22
CA ILE A 131 31.10 -16.04 -23.63
C ILE A 131 32.40 -15.31 -24.01
N ARG A 132 32.53 -14.04 -23.64
CA ARG A 132 33.72 -13.24 -23.92
C ARG A 132 35.00 -13.77 -23.28
N ALA A 133 34.93 -14.33 -22.08
CA ALA A 133 36.10 -14.90 -21.43
C ALA A 133 36.63 -16.11 -22.22
N LYS A 134 35.73 -16.85 -22.87
CA LYS A 134 36.06 -18.07 -23.61
C LYS A 134 36.44 -17.79 -25.07
N THR A 135 35.87 -16.74 -25.68
CA THR A 135 36.02 -16.46 -27.13
C THR A 135 36.66 -15.11 -27.43
N GLY A 136 36.59 -14.14 -26.52
CA GLY A 136 36.79 -12.71 -26.79
C GLY A 136 38.22 -12.27 -27.11
N VAL A 137 39.25 -12.92 -26.56
CA VAL A 137 40.64 -12.62 -26.96
C VAL A 137 40.88 -13.06 -28.40
N LYS A 138 40.30 -14.19 -28.80
CA LYS A 138 40.41 -14.71 -30.16
C LYS A 138 39.58 -13.86 -31.13
N LEU A 139 38.38 -13.41 -30.74
CA LEU A 139 37.46 -12.59 -31.56
C LEU A 139 38.01 -11.22 -31.95
N ALA A 140 38.88 -10.65 -31.13
CA ALA A 140 39.50 -9.36 -31.44
C ALA A 140 40.60 -9.48 -32.50
N VAL A 141 41.22 -10.67 -32.62
CA VAL A 141 42.40 -10.93 -33.45
C VAL A 141 42.03 -11.68 -34.72
N LYS A 142 41.09 -12.62 -34.63
CA LYS A 142 40.63 -13.50 -35.72
C LYS A 142 39.18 -13.17 -36.08
N GLY A 143 38.87 -13.24 -37.38
CA GLY A 143 37.52 -12.98 -37.89
C GLY A 143 36.48 -13.99 -37.40
N PRO A 144 35.18 -13.75 -37.66
CA PRO A 144 34.09 -14.62 -37.22
C PRO A 144 34.15 -16.04 -37.82
N ASP A 145 34.84 -16.23 -38.95
CA ASP A 145 34.97 -17.53 -39.63
C ASP A 145 35.99 -18.46 -38.97
N GLU A 146 36.96 -17.93 -38.22
CA GLU A 146 38.06 -18.71 -37.63
C GLU A 146 37.81 -19.14 -36.18
N ILE A 147 36.69 -18.71 -35.59
CA ILE A 147 36.41 -18.93 -34.18
C ILE A 147 35.11 -19.69 -34.06
N SER A 148 35.18 -20.75 -33.28
CA SER A 148 34.01 -21.53 -32.88
C SER A 148 33.77 -21.39 -31.38
N ILE A 149 32.52 -21.52 -30.98
CA ILE A 149 32.11 -21.67 -29.59
C ILE A 149 31.73 -23.13 -29.34
N SER A 150 32.10 -23.68 -28.19
CA SER A 150 31.64 -25.00 -27.81
C SER A 150 30.17 -24.96 -27.41
N LYS A 151 29.44 -26.02 -27.74
CA LYS A 151 28.02 -26.20 -27.41
C LYS A 151 27.76 -25.99 -25.92
N GLU A 152 28.55 -26.64 -25.06
CA GLU A 152 28.42 -26.59 -23.60
C GLU A 152 28.50 -25.16 -23.03
N ILE A 153 29.43 -24.34 -23.52
CA ILE A 153 29.58 -22.95 -23.06
C ILE A 153 28.38 -22.11 -23.51
N TYR A 154 27.88 -22.36 -24.72
CA TYR A 154 26.74 -21.63 -25.25
C TYR A 154 25.45 -22.02 -24.53
N GLU A 155 25.21 -23.32 -24.31
CA GLU A 155 24.10 -23.85 -23.50
C GLU A 155 24.07 -23.20 -22.11
N THR A 156 25.21 -23.24 -21.40
CA THR A 156 25.33 -22.60 -20.08
C THR A 156 25.01 -21.10 -20.13
N ALA A 157 25.45 -20.41 -21.18
CA ALA A 157 25.14 -18.99 -21.34
C ALA A 157 23.66 -18.75 -21.64
N MET A 158 23.00 -19.64 -22.40
CA MET A 158 21.57 -19.54 -22.72
C MET A 158 20.68 -19.82 -21.52
N GLU A 159 21.06 -20.73 -20.63
CA GLU A 159 20.38 -20.92 -19.34
C GLU A 159 20.37 -19.61 -18.53
N ILE A 160 21.54 -18.98 -18.38
CA ILE A 160 21.69 -17.69 -17.67
C ILE A 160 20.87 -16.57 -18.36
N ILE A 161 20.84 -16.55 -19.69
CA ILE A 161 20.03 -15.57 -20.43
C ILE A 161 18.53 -15.84 -20.26
N GLY A 162 18.10 -17.10 -20.25
CA GLY A 162 16.72 -17.52 -20.00
C GLY A 162 16.21 -17.06 -18.64
N ASP A 163 17.03 -17.20 -17.59
CA ASP A 163 16.70 -16.70 -16.26
C ASP A 163 16.49 -15.17 -16.26
N ALA A 164 17.41 -14.42 -16.88
CA ALA A 164 17.30 -12.97 -16.98
C ALA A 164 16.05 -12.54 -17.79
N LYS A 165 15.78 -13.20 -18.91
CA LYS A 165 14.61 -12.96 -19.77
C LYS A 165 13.30 -13.19 -19.00
N THR A 166 13.24 -14.26 -18.21
CA THR A 166 12.04 -14.60 -17.42
C THR A 166 11.70 -13.48 -16.44
N ILE A 167 12.69 -12.91 -15.76
CA ILE A 167 12.47 -11.77 -14.86
C ILE A 167 11.96 -10.54 -15.61
N PHE A 168 12.54 -10.22 -16.77
CA PHE A 168 12.04 -9.10 -17.57
C PHE A 168 10.61 -9.30 -18.05
N ASP A 169 10.22 -10.50 -18.49
CA ASP A 169 8.84 -10.81 -18.91
C ASP A 169 7.84 -10.70 -17.74
N VAL A 170 8.18 -11.24 -16.56
CA VAL A 170 7.35 -11.08 -15.35
C VAL A 170 7.08 -9.61 -15.07
N TYR A 171 8.11 -8.77 -15.11
CA TYR A 171 7.98 -7.34 -14.84
C TYR A 171 7.36 -6.54 -15.98
N GLN A 172 7.52 -6.96 -17.23
CA GLN A 172 6.82 -6.41 -18.38
C GLN A 172 5.31 -6.58 -18.24
N ARG A 173 4.85 -7.76 -17.80
CA ARG A 173 3.43 -8.04 -17.52
C ARG A 173 2.94 -7.23 -16.33
N ARG A 174 3.68 -7.20 -15.22
CA ARG A 174 3.30 -6.39 -14.04
C ARG A 174 3.26 -4.89 -14.33
N ALA A 175 4.16 -4.37 -15.16
CA ALA A 175 4.15 -2.97 -15.55
C ALA A 175 2.88 -2.59 -16.34
N SER A 176 2.19 -3.57 -16.95
CA SER A 176 0.92 -3.32 -17.64
C SER A 176 -0.28 -3.17 -16.70
N ASP A 177 -0.16 -3.61 -15.45
CA ASP A 177 -1.16 -3.39 -14.42
C ASP A 177 -1.06 -1.93 -13.92
N LEU A 178 -1.81 -1.06 -14.60
CA LEU A 178 -1.81 0.42 -14.60
C LEU A 178 -1.82 1.14 -13.24
N LEU A 179 -1.94 0.46 -12.11
CA LEU A 179 -2.17 1.11 -10.81
C LEU A 179 -0.90 1.60 -10.11
N PHE A 180 0.28 1.09 -10.51
CA PHE A 180 1.50 1.31 -9.73
C PHE A 180 2.45 2.35 -10.31
N PHE A 181 2.35 2.67 -11.61
CA PHE A 181 3.33 3.50 -12.33
C PHE A 181 2.65 4.73 -12.98
N PRO A 182 3.24 5.94 -12.91
CA PRO A 182 2.77 7.10 -13.67
C PRO A 182 2.97 6.94 -15.18
N ASN A 183 3.97 6.16 -15.61
CA ASN A 183 4.24 5.88 -17.02
C ASN A 183 4.47 4.37 -17.28
N PRO A 184 3.41 3.55 -17.15
CA PRO A 184 3.50 2.09 -17.29
C PRO A 184 3.87 1.69 -18.72
N THR A 185 3.45 2.48 -19.71
CA THR A 185 3.68 2.20 -21.14
C THR A 185 5.16 2.27 -21.51
N SER A 186 5.89 3.29 -21.05
CA SER A 186 7.32 3.40 -21.37
C SER A 186 8.15 2.32 -20.67
N LEU A 187 7.85 2.05 -19.40
CA LEU A 187 8.55 1.01 -18.64
C LEU A 187 8.36 -0.35 -19.31
N LYS A 188 7.11 -0.69 -19.64
CA LYS A 188 6.78 -1.91 -20.40
C LYS A 188 7.56 -1.99 -21.71
N ALA A 189 7.58 -0.93 -22.51
CA ALA A 189 8.27 -0.92 -23.80
C ALA A 189 9.80 -1.16 -23.65
N HIS A 190 10.43 -0.59 -22.62
CA HIS A 190 11.84 -0.85 -22.33
C HIS A 190 12.09 -2.31 -21.92
N LEU A 191 11.24 -2.87 -21.06
CA LEU A 191 11.35 -4.27 -20.62
C LEU A 191 11.09 -5.26 -21.78
N GLU A 192 10.12 -4.95 -22.63
CA GLU A 192 9.80 -5.70 -23.86
C GLU A 192 10.99 -5.72 -24.81
N THR A 193 11.58 -4.56 -25.09
CA THR A 193 12.78 -4.45 -25.96
C THR A 193 13.93 -5.35 -25.46
N MET A 194 14.14 -5.41 -24.15
CA MET A 194 15.17 -6.28 -23.55
C MET A 194 14.80 -7.76 -23.64
N THR A 195 13.52 -8.09 -23.41
CA THR A 195 12.99 -9.45 -23.47
C THR A 195 13.10 -10.02 -24.88
N ASP A 196 12.73 -9.22 -25.89
CA ASP A 196 12.82 -9.58 -27.31
C ASP A 196 14.29 -9.78 -27.73
N TYR A 197 15.18 -8.87 -27.33
CA TYR A 197 16.61 -9.00 -27.62
C TYR A 197 17.23 -10.29 -27.06
N LEU A 198 16.89 -10.64 -25.82
CA LEU A 198 17.34 -11.90 -25.22
C LEU A 198 16.67 -13.11 -25.85
N GLY A 199 15.39 -13.01 -26.22
CA GLY A 199 14.66 -14.05 -26.94
C GLY A 199 15.33 -14.39 -28.27
N GLU A 200 15.67 -13.37 -29.06
CA GLU A 200 16.37 -13.56 -30.33
C GLU A 200 17.73 -14.28 -30.19
N LEU A 201 18.43 -14.14 -29.07
CA LEU A 201 19.67 -14.88 -28.82
C LEU A 201 19.41 -16.36 -28.54
N ILE A 202 18.32 -16.65 -27.82
CA ILE A 202 17.87 -18.03 -27.54
C ILE A 202 17.37 -18.67 -28.83
N ASP A 203 16.58 -17.97 -29.64
CA ASP A 203 16.07 -18.48 -30.92
C ASP A 203 17.22 -18.83 -31.87
N GLU A 204 18.25 -17.98 -31.98
CA GLU A 204 19.45 -18.28 -32.79
C GLU A 204 20.19 -19.53 -32.29
N PHE A 205 20.26 -19.71 -30.96
CA PHE A 205 20.82 -20.92 -30.37
C PHE A 205 20.00 -22.16 -30.75
N GLU A 206 18.68 -22.11 -30.56
CA GLU A 206 17.77 -23.21 -30.84
C GLU A 206 17.79 -23.60 -32.33
N GLU A 207 17.75 -22.62 -33.24
CA GLU A 207 17.80 -22.85 -34.69
C GLU A 207 19.10 -23.56 -35.13
N ASN A 208 20.24 -23.17 -34.55
CA ASN A 208 21.54 -23.71 -34.95
C ASN A 208 21.88 -25.05 -34.28
N PHE A 209 21.39 -25.32 -33.06
CA PHE A 209 21.70 -26.56 -32.33
C PHE A 209 20.62 -27.64 -32.43
N SER A 210 19.38 -27.30 -32.76
CA SER A 210 18.33 -28.30 -33.01
C SER A 210 18.58 -29.07 -34.31
N ALA A 211 19.28 -28.45 -35.27
CA ALA A 211 19.58 -29.04 -36.57
C ALA A 211 20.75 -30.03 -36.54
N ASP A 212 21.67 -29.91 -35.58
CA ASP A 212 22.90 -30.71 -35.54
C ASP A 212 23.22 -31.18 -34.11
N THR A 213 22.57 -32.28 -33.71
CA THR A 213 22.72 -32.89 -32.38
C THR A 213 24.16 -33.33 -32.07
N ASN A 214 25.01 -33.50 -33.08
CA ASN A 214 26.38 -34.01 -32.93
C ASN A 214 27.47 -32.93 -33.03
N ALA A 215 27.14 -31.71 -33.46
CA ALA A 215 28.11 -30.62 -33.52
C ALA A 215 28.56 -30.21 -32.11
N LYS A 216 29.84 -30.46 -31.80
CA LYS A 216 30.46 -30.01 -30.53
C LYS A 216 30.79 -28.53 -30.53
N GLU A 217 31.04 -27.95 -31.70
CA GLU A 217 31.43 -26.56 -31.88
C GLU A 217 30.72 -25.97 -33.09
N ILE A 218 30.34 -24.70 -32.99
CA ILE A 218 29.72 -23.94 -34.09
C ILE A 218 30.55 -22.68 -34.37
N PRO A 219 30.89 -22.39 -35.63
CA PRO A 219 31.60 -21.18 -36.00
C PRO A 219 30.73 -19.93 -35.79
N PHE A 220 31.34 -18.85 -35.29
CA PHE A 220 30.65 -17.56 -35.05
C PHE A 220 30.03 -16.95 -36.30
N ALA A 221 30.54 -17.29 -37.49
CA ALA A 221 29.96 -16.88 -38.77
C ALA A 221 28.48 -17.29 -38.93
N LYS A 222 28.05 -18.40 -38.30
CA LYS A 222 26.66 -18.86 -38.29
C LYS A 222 25.81 -18.22 -37.18
N LEU A 223 26.44 -17.48 -36.27
CA LEU A 223 25.83 -16.94 -35.05
C LEU A 223 25.98 -15.41 -34.99
N PRO A 224 25.39 -14.66 -35.94
CA PRO A 224 25.54 -13.21 -36.03
C PRO A 224 25.05 -12.46 -34.78
N ARG A 225 23.99 -12.92 -34.11
CA ARG A 225 23.46 -12.27 -32.90
C ARG A 225 24.39 -12.52 -31.71
N LEU A 226 24.86 -13.75 -31.52
CA LEU A 226 25.88 -14.08 -30.51
C LEU A 226 27.19 -13.31 -30.75
N PHE A 227 27.60 -13.17 -32.01
CA PHE A 227 28.78 -12.38 -32.38
C PHE A 227 28.64 -10.91 -31.97
N GLU A 228 27.47 -10.30 -32.24
CA GLU A 228 27.16 -8.93 -31.82
C GLU A 228 27.15 -8.81 -30.29
N PHE A 229 26.46 -9.73 -29.62
CA PHE A 229 26.32 -9.77 -28.16
C PHE A 229 27.68 -9.90 -27.47
N SER A 230 28.50 -10.85 -27.88
CA SER A 230 29.83 -11.09 -27.31
C SER A 230 30.89 -10.10 -27.80
N GLY A 231 30.61 -9.35 -28.87
CA GLY A 231 31.55 -8.44 -29.50
C GLY A 231 32.02 -7.29 -28.58
N PRO A 232 33.13 -6.62 -28.94
CA PRO A 232 33.57 -5.42 -28.25
C PRO A 232 32.47 -4.35 -28.25
N TYR A 233 32.40 -3.56 -27.17
CA TYR A 233 31.38 -2.51 -27.04
C TYR A 233 31.31 -1.55 -28.23
N LYS A 234 32.40 -1.29 -28.96
CA LYS A 234 32.36 -0.40 -30.13
C LYS A 234 31.49 -0.98 -31.27
N ARG A 235 31.41 -2.31 -31.40
CA ARG A 235 30.70 -3.02 -32.47
C ARG A 235 29.33 -3.57 -32.05
N ALA A 236 29.10 -3.72 -30.75
CA ALA A 236 27.84 -4.21 -30.19
C ALA A 236 26.77 -3.11 -30.14
N THR A 237 26.21 -2.76 -31.30
CA THR A 237 25.17 -1.72 -31.43
C THR A 237 23.83 -2.15 -30.84
N ARG A 238 23.34 -3.36 -31.15
CA ARG A 238 22.06 -3.86 -30.66
C ARG A 238 22.10 -4.07 -29.16
N PHE A 239 23.19 -4.61 -28.62
CA PHE A 239 23.39 -4.70 -27.18
C PHE A 239 23.24 -3.34 -26.50
N LYS A 240 23.72 -2.26 -27.12
CA LYS A 240 23.55 -0.92 -26.54
C LYS A 240 22.09 -0.46 -26.60
N THR A 241 21.50 -0.51 -27.79
CA THR A 241 20.20 0.12 -28.05
C THR A 241 19.03 -0.70 -27.53
N GLN A 242 19.15 -2.02 -27.48
CA GLN A 242 18.08 -2.94 -27.10
C GLN A 242 18.26 -3.53 -25.70
N PHE A 243 19.46 -3.45 -25.10
CA PHE A 243 19.71 -3.98 -23.75
C PHE A 243 20.20 -2.92 -22.77
N LYS A 244 21.33 -2.26 -23.06
CA LYS A 244 21.99 -1.33 -22.11
C LYS A 244 21.25 0.00 -21.90
N TYR A 245 20.72 0.61 -22.95
CA TYR A 245 20.00 1.89 -22.81
C TYR A 245 18.59 1.69 -22.24
N PRO A 246 17.80 0.69 -22.70
CA PRO A 246 16.50 0.42 -22.11
C PRO A 246 16.54 0.14 -20.60
N ILE A 247 17.54 -0.62 -20.10
CA ILE A 247 17.66 -0.82 -18.65
C ILE A 247 17.93 0.47 -17.89
N ARG A 248 18.78 1.36 -18.42
CA ARG A 248 19.07 2.65 -17.79
C ARG A 248 17.78 3.46 -17.70
N ASP A 249 17.03 3.51 -18.80
CA ASP A 249 15.82 4.32 -18.89
C ASP A 249 14.70 3.73 -18.01
N ALA A 250 14.59 2.40 -17.94
CA ALA A 250 13.69 1.70 -17.01
C ALA A 250 14.03 1.96 -15.54
N LEU A 251 15.32 1.88 -15.16
CA LEU A 251 15.75 2.14 -13.78
C LEU A 251 15.59 3.62 -13.38
N VAL A 252 15.80 4.56 -14.31
CA VAL A 252 15.55 5.98 -14.07
C VAL A 252 14.06 6.24 -13.81
N GLN A 253 13.17 5.59 -14.56
CA GLN A 253 11.72 5.69 -14.34
C GLN A 253 11.35 5.18 -12.94
N LEU A 254 11.83 3.99 -12.56
CA LEU A 254 11.61 3.42 -11.23
C LEU A 254 12.23 4.27 -10.11
N GLY A 255 13.39 4.89 -10.35
CA GLY A 255 14.10 5.73 -9.38
C GLY A 255 13.44 7.08 -9.14
N HIS A 256 12.88 7.72 -10.18
CA HIS A 256 12.12 8.96 -10.03
C HIS A 256 10.86 8.76 -9.19
N GLU A 257 10.20 7.62 -9.31
CA GLU A 257 9.02 7.28 -8.51
C GLU A 257 9.35 7.16 -7.02
N GLN A 258 10.50 6.55 -6.68
CA GLN A 258 10.93 6.42 -5.28
C GLN A 258 11.17 7.76 -4.57
N MET A 259 11.45 8.84 -5.31
CA MET A 259 11.70 10.17 -4.74
C MET A 259 10.43 11.04 -4.65
N GLN A 260 9.40 10.77 -5.46
CA GLN A 260 8.17 11.57 -5.48
C GLN A 260 7.11 11.08 -4.49
N THR A 261 7.10 9.78 -4.17
CA THR A 261 6.20 9.18 -3.18
C THR A 261 6.75 9.26 -1.78
#